data_AF-A0AAN8HIS5-F1
#
_entry.id   AF-A0AAN8HIS5-F1
#
_cell.length_a   1.000
_cell.length_b   1.000
_cell.length_c   1.000
_cell.angle_alpha   90.00
_cell.angle_beta   90.00
_cell.angle_gamma   90.00
#
_symmetry.space_group_name_H-M   'P 1'
#
loop_
_entity.id
_entity.type
_entity.pdbx_description
1 polymer ?
#
loop_
_entity_poly.entity_id
_entity_poly.type
_entity_poly.pdbx_seq_one_letter_code
_entity_poly.pdbx_strand_id
1 'polypeptide(L)'
;MTYVSSFYHAFSGAQKAETAANRICKVLAVNQENEQLMEDYEKLASDLLEWIRHTIPWLENRLPENTMAAMQQKLEDFRDYRRLHKPPKVQEKCQLEINFNTLQTKLRLSNRPAFMPSEGKMVSDINNAWGGLEGAEKGYEEWLLNEIRRLERLDHLAEKFRQKATIHEAWTEGKEAMLQKHDFETASLSEIKALLKKHEAFESDLAAHQDRVEQIAAIAQELNELDYYDSPSVNARCQNICDQWDALGALTHKRSDALQRTEKLLETIDQLYLEFAKRAAPFNNWMEGAMEDLQDTFIVHTIEEIQGLSTAHEQFKATLPEADKERQAILGIHNEIAKIVQTYHVNMAGTNPYTTINPQEVNAKWDKVRQLVPQRDQALIEEHARQQNNERLRRQFANQANVIGPWIQTKMEEIGRIAMEMNGTLEDQLTHLRQYEKNIVNYKPKIDQLEGDHQLIQEALIFDNKHTNYTMEHIRVGWEQLLTTIARTINEIENQVLTRDAKGISQEQLNEYRASFNHFDRVSALRRAFQILLLSFLHPRLQVG
;
A
#
# COMPACT_ATOMS: atom_id res chain seq x y z
N MET A 1 -125.53 62.98 -75.10
CA MET A 1 -124.11 62.65 -74.80
C MET A 1 -123.57 61.45 -75.59
N THR A 2 -124.41 60.58 -76.16
CA THR A 2 -123.97 59.44 -76.98
C THR A 2 -123.43 59.82 -78.37
N TYR A 3 -124.01 60.82 -79.04
CA TYR A 3 -123.60 61.24 -80.40
C TYR A 3 -122.23 61.96 -80.42
N VAL A 4 -121.93 62.78 -79.40
CA VAL A 4 -120.64 63.49 -79.27
C VAL A 4 -119.49 62.53 -78.94
N SER A 5 -119.76 61.43 -78.22
CA SER A 5 -118.80 60.36 -77.93
C SER A 5 -118.36 59.62 -79.19
N SER A 6 -119.28 59.38 -80.13
CA SER A 6 -118.99 58.73 -81.42
C SER A 6 -118.06 59.58 -82.30
N PHE A 7 -118.26 60.90 -82.35
CA PHE A 7 -117.37 61.81 -83.08
C PHE A 7 -116.00 61.98 -82.40
N TYR A 8 -115.96 62.04 -81.07
CA TYR A 8 -114.70 62.05 -80.31
C TYR A 8 -113.88 60.78 -80.59
N HIS A 9 -114.52 59.61 -80.67
CA HIS A 9 -113.81 58.38 -80.97
C HIS A 9 -113.29 58.26 -82.41
N ALA A 10 -113.94 58.91 -83.38
CA ALA A 10 -113.52 58.95 -84.79
C ALA A 10 -112.45 60.01 -85.08
N PHE A 11 -112.52 61.19 -84.43
CA PHE A 11 -111.56 62.30 -84.63
C PHE A 11 -110.36 62.27 -83.65
N SER A 12 -110.45 61.61 -82.50
CA SER A 12 -109.32 61.52 -81.53
C SER A 12 -108.25 60.49 -81.92
N GLY A 13 -108.20 60.02 -83.17
CA GLY A 13 -107.26 58.99 -83.63
C GLY A 13 -105.79 59.35 -83.35
N ALA A 14 -105.42 60.62 -83.56
CA ALA A 14 -104.07 61.12 -83.26
C ALA A 14 -103.73 61.07 -81.76
N GLN A 15 -104.65 61.51 -80.88
CA GLN A 15 -104.43 61.50 -79.43
C GLN A 15 -104.43 60.09 -78.83
N LYS A 16 -105.24 59.17 -79.40
CA LYS A 16 -105.21 57.74 -79.05
C LYS A 16 -103.91 57.07 -79.49
N ALA A 17 -103.40 57.40 -80.69
CA ALA A 17 -102.11 56.91 -81.18
C ALA A 17 -100.94 57.41 -80.34
N GLU A 18 -100.95 58.70 -79.94
CA GLU A 18 -99.94 59.29 -79.05
C GLU A 18 -100.00 58.67 -77.63
N THR A 19 -101.20 58.44 -77.10
CA THR A 19 -101.37 57.76 -75.80
C THR A 19 -100.91 56.30 -75.85
N ALA A 20 -101.14 55.60 -76.96
CA ALA A 20 -100.63 54.25 -77.19
C ALA A 20 -99.09 54.24 -77.32
N ALA A 21 -98.51 55.19 -78.08
CA ALA A 21 -97.07 55.35 -78.20
C ALA A 21 -96.41 55.65 -76.85
N ASN A 22 -96.99 56.53 -76.03
CA ASN A 22 -96.50 56.82 -74.68
C ASN A 22 -96.60 55.62 -73.74
N ARG A 23 -97.63 54.78 -73.87
CA ARG A 23 -97.75 53.51 -73.14
C ARG A 23 -96.68 52.51 -73.57
N ILE A 24 -96.43 52.38 -74.88
CA ILE A 24 -95.36 51.53 -75.43
C ILE A 24 -94.00 52.03 -74.96
N CYS A 25 -93.74 53.34 -74.99
CA CYS A 25 -92.48 53.93 -74.51
C CYS A 25 -92.25 53.65 -73.02
N LYS A 26 -93.28 53.74 -72.18
CA LYS A 26 -93.18 53.38 -70.75
C LYS A 26 -92.87 51.89 -70.55
N VAL A 27 -93.52 51.01 -71.30
CA VAL A 27 -93.27 49.56 -71.25
C VAL A 27 -91.87 49.21 -71.77
N LEU A 28 -91.37 49.96 -72.76
CA LEU A 28 -90.04 49.80 -73.33
C LEU A 28 -88.96 50.29 -72.36
N ALA A 29 -89.15 51.45 -71.71
CA ALA A 29 -88.24 51.95 -70.68
C ALA A 29 -88.09 50.97 -69.52
N VAL A 30 -89.19 50.39 -69.03
CA VAL A 30 -89.15 49.34 -67.99
C VAL A 30 -88.41 48.09 -68.47
N ASN A 31 -88.46 47.76 -69.76
CA ASN A 31 -87.69 46.63 -70.31
C ASN A 31 -86.22 46.92 -70.42
N GLN A 32 -85.85 48.11 -70.91
CA GLN A 32 -84.46 48.53 -70.98
C GLN A 32 -83.82 48.55 -69.59
N GLU A 33 -84.55 49.03 -68.57
CA GLU A 33 -84.06 48.96 -67.18
C GLU A 33 -83.91 47.53 -66.66
N ASN A 34 -84.82 46.62 -67.01
CA ASN A 34 -84.73 45.21 -66.60
C ASN A 34 -83.60 44.50 -67.33
N GLU A 35 -83.39 44.77 -68.63
CA GLU A 35 -82.27 44.26 -69.42
C GLU A 35 -80.94 44.76 -68.88
N GLN A 36 -80.83 46.04 -68.54
CA GLN A 36 -79.64 46.58 -67.88
C GLN A 36 -79.35 45.88 -66.55
N LEU A 37 -80.37 45.67 -65.70
CA LEU A 37 -80.20 44.97 -64.42
C LEU A 37 -79.83 43.48 -64.61
N MET A 38 -80.29 42.83 -65.68
CA MET A 38 -79.90 41.46 -66.05
C MET A 38 -78.44 41.41 -66.49
N GLU A 39 -78.01 42.33 -67.36
CA GLU A 39 -76.62 42.45 -67.81
C GLU A 39 -75.66 42.78 -66.66
N ASP A 40 -76.05 43.72 -65.79
CA ASP A 40 -75.27 44.10 -64.61
C ASP A 40 -75.11 42.90 -63.65
N TYR A 41 -76.16 42.10 -63.46
CA TYR A 41 -76.09 40.85 -62.69
C TYR A 41 -75.13 39.84 -63.33
N GLU A 42 -75.27 39.58 -64.63
CA GLU A 42 -74.43 38.58 -65.32
C GLU A 42 -72.95 38.98 -65.35
N LYS A 43 -72.67 40.27 -65.54
CA LYS A 43 -71.31 40.80 -65.53
C LYS A 43 -70.67 40.66 -64.15
N LEU A 44 -71.35 41.15 -63.10
CA LEU A 44 -70.86 41.02 -61.72
C LEU A 44 -70.70 39.56 -61.30
N ALA A 45 -71.62 38.68 -61.70
CA ALA A 45 -71.53 37.24 -61.44
C ALA A 45 -70.31 36.61 -62.11
N SER A 46 -70.03 36.99 -63.36
CA SER A 46 -68.90 36.47 -64.13
C SER A 46 -67.57 36.91 -63.52
N ASP A 47 -67.44 38.21 -63.24
CA ASP A 47 -66.24 38.80 -62.65
C ASP A 47 -65.94 38.21 -61.26
N LEU A 48 -66.99 38.02 -60.44
CA LEU A 48 -66.85 37.45 -59.09
C LEU A 48 -66.47 35.96 -59.16
N LEU A 49 -67.13 35.16 -60.01
CA LEU A 49 -66.83 33.73 -60.15
C LEU A 49 -65.44 33.49 -60.76
N GLU A 50 -65.01 34.33 -61.70
CA GLU A 50 -63.66 34.28 -62.27
C GLU A 50 -62.61 34.62 -61.20
N TRP A 51 -62.83 35.67 -60.42
CA TRP A 51 -61.96 36.01 -59.30
C TRP A 51 -61.85 34.87 -58.27
N ILE A 52 -62.97 34.25 -57.88
CA ILE A 52 -62.97 33.09 -56.97
C ILE A 52 -62.15 31.93 -57.56
N ARG A 53 -62.37 31.60 -58.84
CA ARG A 53 -61.64 30.52 -59.54
C ARG A 53 -60.14 30.76 -59.60
N HIS A 54 -59.69 32.01 -59.74
CA HIS A 54 -58.26 32.34 -59.72
C HIS A 54 -57.66 32.42 -58.32
N THR A 55 -58.45 32.78 -57.32
CA THR A 55 -57.98 32.96 -55.94
C THR A 55 -57.83 31.64 -55.19
N ILE A 56 -58.73 30.67 -55.43
CA ILE A 56 -58.67 29.36 -54.75
C ILE A 56 -57.31 28.65 -54.93
N PRO A 57 -56.74 28.51 -56.15
CA PRO A 57 -55.43 27.88 -56.32
C PRO A 57 -54.29 28.56 -55.56
N TRP A 58 -54.34 29.88 -55.39
CA TRP A 58 -53.36 30.61 -54.59
C TRP A 58 -53.48 30.28 -53.09
N LEU A 59 -54.70 30.17 -52.57
CA LEU A 59 -54.96 29.75 -51.19
C LEU A 59 -54.68 28.25 -50.95
N GLU A 60 -54.80 27.42 -51.98
CA GLU A 60 -54.47 25.99 -51.91
C GLU A 60 -52.96 25.72 -52.06
N ASN A 61 -52.17 26.72 -52.46
CA ASN A 61 -50.73 26.58 -52.60
C ASN A 61 -50.03 26.54 -51.22
N ARG A 62 -49.80 25.33 -50.72
CA ARG A 62 -49.19 25.06 -49.40
C ARG A 62 -47.70 24.71 -49.50
N LEU A 63 -46.95 25.43 -50.32
CA LEU A 63 -45.50 25.23 -50.40
C LEU A 63 -44.79 25.83 -49.17
N PRO A 64 -44.13 25.01 -48.33
CA PRO A 64 -43.38 25.51 -47.19
C PRO A 64 -42.16 26.30 -47.66
N GLU A 65 -41.84 27.38 -46.97
CA GLU A 65 -40.59 28.11 -47.16
C GLU A 65 -39.60 27.75 -46.04
N ASN A 66 -38.31 27.80 -46.37
CA ASN A 66 -37.27 27.37 -45.43
C ASN A 66 -36.89 28.43 -44.39
N THR A 67 -37.36 29.68 -44.53
CA THR A 67 -36.99 30.78 -43.62
C THR A 67 -38.21 31.44 -43.00
N MET A 68 -38.08 31.81 -41.73
CA MET A 68 -39.12 32.54 -41.00
C MET A 68 -39.50 33.85 -41.71
N ALA A 69 -38.51 34.56 -42.27
CA ALA A 69 -38.74 35.81 -43.00
C ALA A 69 -39.62 35.62 -44.25
N ALA A 70 -39.39 34.54 -45.02
CA ALA A 70 -40.21 34.24 -46.20
C ALA A 70 -41.66 33.88 -45.82
N MET A 71 -41.85 33.14 -44.72
CA MET A 71 -43.20 32.85 -44.20
C MET A 71 -43.90 34.08 -43.62
N GLN A 72 -43.17 34.99 -43.00
CA GLN A 72 -43.71 36.29 -42.55
C GLN A 72 -44.18 37.13 -43.74
N GLN A 73 -43.44 37.13 -44.85
CA GLN A 73 -43.89 37.81 -46.07
C GLN A 73 -45.19 37.21 -46.61
N LYS A 74 -45.31 35.87 -46.67
CA LYS A 74 -46.57 35.21 -47.06
C LYS A 74 -47.74 35.55 -46.14
N LEU A 75 -47.49 35.75 -44.84
CA LEU A 75 -48.50 36.20 -43.89
C LEU A 75 -48.93 37.65 -44.17
N GLU A 76 -47.99 38.54 -44.49
CA GLU A 76 -48.32 39.92 -44.89
C GLU A 76 -49.11 39.96 -46.19
N ASP A 77 -48.72 39.18 -47.20
CA ASP A 77 -49.47 39.06 -48.46
C ASP A 77 -50.92 38.57 -48.19
N PHE A 78 -51.10 37.63 -47.25
CA PHE A 78 -52.42 37.16 -46.83
C PHE A 78 -53.21 38.22 -46.04
N ARG A 79 -52.55 39.04 -45.21
CA ARG A 79 -53.17 40.17 -44.51
C ARG A 79 -53.64 41.24 -45.50
N ASP A 80 -52.83 41.56 -46.50
CA ASP A 80 -53.16 42.50 -47.57
C ASP A 80 -54.34 41.98 -48.40
N TYR A 81 -54.35 40.70 -48.74
CA TYR A 81 -55.50 40.04 -49.35
C TYR A 81 -56.78 40.24 -48.51
N ARG A 82 -56.75 39.95 -47.20
CA ARG A 82 -57.92 40.08 -46.33
C ARG A 82 -58.35 41.53 -46.07
N ARG A 83 -57.41 42.49 -46.10
CA ARG A 83 -57.65 43.89 -45.75
C ARG A 83 -58.05 44.76 -46.94
N LEU A 84 -57.47 44.51 -48.11
CA LEU A 84 -57.62 45.36 -49.30
C LEU A 84 -58.41 44.66 -50.41
N HIS A 85 -58.10 43.40 -50.70
CA HIS A 85 -58.63 42.72 -51.89
C HIS A 85 -59.97 42.00 -51.65
N LYS A 86 -60.17 41.36 -50.50
CA LYS A 86 -61.40 40.62 -50.16
C LYS A 86 -62.61 41.52 -49.85
N PRO A 87 -62.50 42.62 -49.05
CA PRO A 87 -63.65 43.44 -48.67
C PRO A 87 -64.52 43.97 -49.82
N PRO A 88 -63.96 44.51 -50.94
CA PRO A 88 -64.78 44.93 -52.06
C PRO A 88 -65.53 43.76 -52.72
N LYS A 89 -64.94 42.55 -52.74
CA LYS A 89 -65.58 41.35 -53.29
C LYS A 89 -66.74 40.83 -52.43
N VAL A 90 -66.67 41.00 -51.11
CA VAL A 90 -67.81 40.77 -50.21
C VAL A 90 -68.95 41.74 -50.53
N GLN A 91 -68.62 43.01 -50.79
CA GLN A 91 -69.62 44.01 -51.17
C GLN A 91 -70.23 43.70 -52.54
N GLU A 92 -69.42 43.30 -53.54
CA GLU A 92 -69.90 42.85 -54.85
C GLU A 92 -70.85 41.65 -54.75
N LYS A 93 -70.54 40.65 -53.90
CA LYS A 93 -71.43 39.53 -53.62
C LYS A 93 -72.78 39.99 -53.06
N CYS A 94 -72.76 40.88 -52.06
CA CYS A 94 -73.97 41.44 -51.46
C CYS A 94 -74.78 42.24 -52.49
N GLN A 95 -74.11 43.08 -53.30
CA GLN A 95 -74.73 43.86 -54.36
C GLN A 95 -75.38 42.98 -55.43
N LEU A 96 -74.75 41.86 -55.78
CA LEU A 96 -75.28 40.87 -56.71
C LEU A 96 -76.58 40.24 -56.19
N GLU A 97 -76.64 39.88 -54.91
CA GLU A 97 -77.86 39.38 -54.26
C GLU A 97 -78.97 40.45 -54.22
N ILE A 98 -78.62 41.72 -53.95
CA ILE A 98 -79.57 42.85 -53.97
C ILE A 98 -80.12 43.07 -55.39
N ASN A 99 -79.26 43.05 -56.41
CA ASN A 99 -79.63 43.22 -57.82
C ASN A 99 -80.59 42.11 -58.23
N PHE A 100 -80.29 40.86 -57.88
CA PHE A 100 -81.16 39.71 -58.14
C PHE A 100 -82.54 39.87 -57.48
N ASN A 101 -82.59 40.17 -56.18
CA ASN A 101 -83.84 40.31 -55.43
C ASN A 101 -84.71 41.47 -55.94
N THR A 102 -84.07 42.58 -56.33
CA THR A 102 -84.73 43.75 -56.91
C THR A 102 -85.31 43.43 -58.29
N LEU A 103 -84.52 42.77 -59.15
CA LEU A 103 -84.95 42.34 -60.48
C LEU A 103 -86.11 41.33 -60.40
N GLN A 104 -86.03 40.32 -59.53
CA GLN A 104 -87.11 39.36 -59.29
C GLN A 104 -88.40 40.05 -58.85
N THR A 105 -88.30 41.02 -57.94
CA THR A 105 -89.47 41.78 -57.45
C THR A 105 -90.06 42.66 -58.56
N LYS A 106 -89.22 43.35 -59.35
CA LYS A 106 -89.65 44.17 -60.50
C LYS A 106 -90.38 43.34 -61.57
N LEU A 107 -89.86 42.16 -61.90
CA LEU A 107 -90.47 41.24 -62.87
C LEU A 107 -91.80 40.67 -62.37
N ARG A 108 -91.89 40.29 -61.09
CA ARG A 108 -93.12 39.82 -60.46
C ARG A 108 -94.23 40.88 -60.46
N LEU A 109 -93.91 42.11 -60.06
CA LEU A 109 -94.89 43.22 -60.05
C LEU A 109 -95.39 43.58 -61.45
N SER A 110 -94.59 43.30 -62.48
CA SER A 110 -94.92 43.55 -63.89
C SER A 110 -95.61 42.37 -64.58
N ASN A 111 -95.93 41.28 -63.85
CA ASN A 111 -96.44 40.01 -64.39
C ASN A 111 -95.58 39.42 -65.53
N ARG A 112 -94.25 39.54 -65.42
CA ARG A 112 -93.28 39.00 -66.38
C ARG A 112 -92.65 37.72 -65.84
N PRO A 113 -92.13 36.83 -66.72
CA PRO A 113 -91.37 35.66 -66.29
C PRO A 113 -90.20 36.04 -65.39
N ALA A 114 -89.91 35.20 -64.40
CA ALA A 114 -88.76 35.36 -63.51
C ALA A 114 -87.46 35.30 -64.31
N PHE A 115 -86.49 36.15 -63.95
CA PHE A 115 -85.16 36.07 -64.51
C PHE A 115 -84.47 34.80 -63.99
N MET A 116 -83.93 34.00 -64.90
CA MET A 116 -83.09 32.86 -64.55
C MET A 116 -81.70 33.11 -65.15
N PRO A 117 -80.66 33.28 -64.32
CA PRO A 117 -79.30 33.48 -64.81
C PRO A 117 -78.80 32.30 -65.65
N SER A 118 -77.78 32.56 -66.47
CA SER A 118 -77.04 31.52 -67.19
C SER A 118 -76.55 30.38 -66.26
N GLU A 119 -76.45 29.16 -66.80
CA GLU A 119 -76.04 27.96 -66.04
C GLU A 119 -74.69 28.18 -65.31
N GLY A 120 -74.64 27.82 -64.02
CA GLY A 120 -73.47 28.03 -63.16
C GLY A 120 -73.29 29.46 -62.61
N LYS A 121 -74.18 30.40 -62.95
CA LYS A 121 -74.24 31.76 -62.38
C LYS A 121 -75.44 31.97 -61.45
N MET A 122 -76.05 30.90 -60.94
CA MET A 122 -77.14 31.04 -59.98
C MET A 122 -76.62 31.59 -58.65
N VAL A 123 -77.46 32.30 -57.91
CA VAL A 123 -77.13 32.81 -56.56
C VAL A 123 -76.70 31.66 -55.62
N SER A 124 -77.27 30.46 -55.79
CA SER A 124 -76.85 29.24 -55.06
C SER A 124 -75.43 28.81 -55.41
N ASP A 125 -75.06 28.84 -56.68
CA ASP A 125 -73.75 28.41 -57.16
C ASP A 125 -72.66 29.40 -56.72
N ILE A 126 -72.97 30.69 -56.75
CA ILE A 126 -72.10 31.75 -56.22
C ILE A 126 -71.90 31.58 -54.72
N ASN A 127 -72.96 31.25 -53.98
CA ASN A 127 -72.85 30.97 -52.54
C ASN A 127 -72.03 29.72 -52.25
N ASN A 128 -72.16 28.67 -53.06
CA ASN A 128 -71.33 27.46 -52.94
C ASN A 128 -69.86 27.74 -53.28
N ALA A 129 -69.58 28.47 -54.36
CA ALA A 129 -68.22 28.86 -54.75
C ALA A 129 -67.57 29.76 -53.69
N TRP A 130 -68.34 30.68 -53.11
CA TRP A 130 -67.92 31.53 -52.01
C TRP A 130 -67.63 30.71 -50.73
N GLY A 131 -68.46 29.72 -50.41
CA GLY A 131 -68.21 28.79 -49.31
C GLY A 131 -66.93 27.96 -49.51
N GLY A 132 -66.64 27.54 -50.75
CA GLY A 132 -65.37 26.90 -51.12
C GLY A 132 -64.16 27.80 -50.91
N LEU A 133 -64.27 29.09 -51.29
CA LEU A 133 -63.24 30.10 -51.02
C LEU A 133 -63.01 30.27 -49.51
N GLU A 134 -64.07 30.43 -48.71
CA GLU A 134 -63.97 30.56 -47.26
C GLU A 134 -63.34 29.31 -46.60
N GLY A 135 -63.63 28.12 -47.12
CA GLY A 135 -62.98 26.88 -46.70
C GLY A 135 -61.49 26.85 -47.02
N ALA A 136 -61.10 27.26 -48.23
CA ALA A 136 -59.70 27.36 -48.64
C ALA A 136 -58.93 28.40 -47.81
N GLU A 137 -59.53 29.55 -47.53
CA GLU A 137 -58.95 30.59 -46.68
C GLU A 137 -58.69 30.08 -45.26
N LYS A 138 -59.66 29.40 -44.65
CA LYS A 138 -59.49 28.84 -43.31
C LYS A 138 -58.35 27.82 -43.28
N GLY A 139 -58.30 26.93 -44.26
CA GLY A 139 -57.23 25.94 -44.37
C GLY A 139 -55.85 26.56 -44.60
N TYR A 140 -55.77 27.63 -45.39
CA TYR A 140 -54.52 28.36 -45.63
C TYR A 140 -54.04 29.13 -44.40
N GLU A 141 -54.94 29.79 -43.67
CA GLU A 141 -54.64 30.49 -42.41
C GLU A 141 -54.12 29.51 -41.34
N GLU A 142 -54.81 28.37 -41.16
CA GLU A 142 -54.36 27.32 -40.24
C GLU A 142 -52.99 26.75 -40.62
N TRP A 143 -52.76 26.49 -41.91
CA TRP A 143 -51.46 26.02 -42.41
C TRP A 143 -50.34 27.05 -42.18
N LEU A 144 -50.54 28.32 -42.56
CA LEU A 144 -49.57 29.40 -42.37
C LEU A 144 -49.17 29.53 -40.89
N LEU A 145 -50.15 29.54 -39.98
CA LEU A 145 -49.89 29.69 -38.55
C LEU A 145 -49.18 28.46 -37.95
N ASN A 146 -49.48 27.26 -38.42
CA ASN A 146 -48.76 26.05 -38.01
C ASN A 146 -47.31 26.07 -38.49
N GLU A 147 -47.09 26.49 -39.73
CA GLU A 147 -45.76 26.52 -40.34
C GLU A 147 -44.87 27.60 -39.71
N ILE A 148 -45.41 28.80 -39.43
CA ILE A 148 -44.68 29.85 -38.70
C ILE A 148 -44.27 29.37 -37.30
N ARG A 149 -45.18 28.70 -36.57
CA ARG A 149 -44.86 28.13 -35.24
C ARG A 149 -43.82 27.03 -35.32
N ARG A 150 -43.85 26.20 -36.38
CA ARG A 150 -42.83 25.16 -36.63
C ARG A 150 -41.46 25.79 -36.85
N LEU A 151 -41.36 26.78 -37.74
CA LEU A 151 -40.10 27.48 -38.03
C LEU A 151 -39.56 28.24 -36.82
N GLU A 152 -40.42 28.90 -36.04
CA GLU A 152 -40.00 29.58 -34.80
C GLU A 152 -39.41 28.59 -33.78
N ARG A 153 -40.02 27.41 -33.62
CA ARG A 153 -39.48 26.34 -32.78
C ARG A 153 -38.14 25.81 -33.32
N LEU A 154 -38.04 25.60 -34.63
CA LEU A 154 -36.81 25.16 -35.28
C LEU A 154 -35.65 26.13 -35.06
N ASP A 155 -35.86 27.44 -35.28
CA ASP A 155 -34.84 28.46 -35.06
C ASP A 155 -34.40 28.50 -33.59
N HIS A 156 -35.36 28.41 -32.65
CA HIS A 156 -35.06 28.35 -31.23
C HIS A 156 -34.22 27.12 -30.85
N LEU A 157 -34.61 25.93 -31.32
CA LEU A 157 -33.90 24.68 -31.06
C LEU A 157 -32.51 24.67 -31.69
N ALA A 158 -32.37 25.16 -32.92
CA ALA A 158 -31.10 25.24 -33.63
C ALA A 158 -30.10 26.16 -32.90
N GLU A 159 -30.56 27.33 -32.45
CA GLU A 159 -29.71 28.23 -31.65
C GLU A 159 -29.35 27.63 -30.29
N LYS A 160 -30.30 26.97 -29.62
CA LYS A 160 -30.05 26.26 -28.36
C LYS A 160 -29.04 25.13 -28.52
N PHE A 161 -29.13 24.36 -29.60
CA PHE A 161 -28.16 23.33 -29.98
C PHE A 161 -26.78 23.95 -30.17
N ARG A 162 -26.68 25.00 -31.00
CA ARG A 162 -25.41 25.69 -31.30
C ARG A 162 -24.72 26.18 -30.03
N GLN A 163 -25.46 26.82 -29.12
CA GLN A 163 -24.92 27.31 -27.86
C GLN A 163 -24.44 26.17 -26.97
N LYS A 164 -25.27 25.15 -26.73
CA LYS A 164 -24.92 24.01 -25.87
C LYS A 164 -23.74 23.21 -26.41
N ALA A 165 -23.72 22.93 -27.71
CA ALA A 165 -22.62 22.24 -28.38
C ALA A 165 -21.30 23.00 -28.25
N THR A 166 -21.31 24.31 -28.53
CA THR A 166 -20.10 25.15 -28.43
C THR A 166 -19.54 25.21 -27.01
N ILE A 167 -20.42 25.32 -26.00
CA ILE A 167 -20.00 25.31 -24.59
C ILE A 167 -19.43 23.94 -24.19
N HIS A 168 -20.00 22.84 -24.71
CA HIS A 168 -19.50 21.50 -24.45
C HIS A 168 -18.11 21.28 -25.09
N GLU A 169 -17.95 21.63 -26.36
CA GLU A 169 -16.67 21.52 -27.09
C GLU A 169 -15.55 22.36 -26.43
N ALA A 170 -15.87 23.59 -26.00
CA ALA A 170 -14.91 24.41 -25.27
C ALA A 170 -14.50 23.79 -23.92
N TRP A 171 -15.38 23.00 -23.30
CA TRP A 171 -15.03 22.25 -22.10
C TRP A 171 -14.21 20.99 -22.46
N THR A 172 -14.49 20.27 -23.54
CA THR A 172 -13.71 19.07 -23.91
C THR A 172 -12.30 19.38 -24.40
N GLU A 173 -12.05 20.61 -24.87
CA GLU A 173 -10.74 21.06 -25.35
C GLU A 173 -9.61 20.76 -24.35
N GLY A 174 -8.59 20.01 -24.80
CA GLY A 174 -7.41 19.66 -24.01
C GLY A 174 -7.58 18.55 -22.97
N LYS A 175 -8.81 18.09 -22.68
CA LYS A 175 -9.05 17.02 -21.69
C LYS A 175 -8.47 15.67 -22.13
N GLU A 176 -8.61 15.29 -23.40
CA GLU A 176 -8.02 14.06 -23.93
C GLU A 176 -6.50 14.04 -23.78
N ALA A 177 -5.84 15.15 -24.14
CA ALA A 177 -4.40 15.29 -24.01
C ALA A 177 -3.93 15.23 -22.55
N MET A 178 -4.73 15.71 -21.60
CA MET A 178 -4.47 15.56 -20.18
C MET A 178 -4.59 14.09 -19.75
N LEU A 179 -5.65 13.38 -20.16
CA LEU A 179 -5.90 11.99 -19.79
C LEU A 179 -4.81 11.03 -20.31
N GLN A 180 -4.23 11.33 -21.47
CA GLN A 180 -3.17 10.54 -22.09
C GLN A 180 -1.77 10.76 -21.47
N LYS A 181 -1.60 11.67 -20.51
CA LYS A 181 -0.30 11.87 -19.86
C LYS A 181 0.11 10.65 -19.04
N HIS A 182 1.37 10.26 -19.15
CA HIS A 182 1.98 9.15 -18.40
C HIS A 182 2.74 9.63 -17.16
N ASP A 183 2.28 10.72 -16.54
CA ASP A 183 2.89 11.35 -15.36
C ASP A 183 2.94 10.46 -14.12
N PHE A 184 2.08 9.44 -14.06
CA PHE A 184 2.06 8.46 -12.99
C PHE A 184 3.24 7.47 -13.01
N GLU A 185 3.91 7.25 -14.14
CA GLU A 185 4.99 6.26 -14.25
C GLU A 185 6.26 6.68 -13.50
N THR A 186 6.46 7.98 -13.31
CA THR A 186 7.61 8.56 -12.60
C THR A 186 7.23 9.16 -11.25
N ALA A 187 5.98 9.02 -10.82
CA ALA A 187 5.48 9.62 -9.59
C ALA A 187 5.90 8.82 -8.35
N SER A 188 6.20 9.52 -7.26
CA SER A 188 6.33 8.95 -5.92
C SER A 188 4.96 8.58 -5.33
N LEU A 189 4.96 7.82 -4.22
CA LEU A 189 3.73 7.38 -3.56
C LEU A 189 2.83 8.54 -3.08
N SER A 190 3.41 9.67 -2.68
CA SER A 190 2.62 10.85 -2.30
C SER A 190 2.05 11.57 -3.53
N GLU A 191 2.82 11.65 -4.61
CA GLU A 191 2.42 12.27 -5.87
C GLU A 191 1.30 11.46 -6.55
N ILE A 192 1.39 10.12 -6.60
CA ILE A 192 0.35 9.28 -7.19
C ILE A 192 -0.97 9.41 -6.43
N LYS A 193 -0.94 9.49 -5.09
CA LYS A 193 -2.12 9.73 -4.25
C LYS A 193 -2.74 11.10 -4.53
N ALA A 194 -1.91 12.12 -4.73
CA ALA A 194 -2.39 13.44 -5.13
C ALA A 194 -2.99 13.44 -6.54
N LEU A 195 -2.40 12.69 -7.49
CA LEU A 195 -2.94 12.52 -8.84
C LEU A 195 -4.28 11.79 -8.83
N LEU A 196 -4.43 10.72 -8.04
CA LEU A 196 -5.70 10.00 -7.86
C LEU A 196 -6.81 10.93 -7.36
N LYS A 197 -6.53 11.75 -6.34
CA LYS A 197 -7.51 12.70 -5.82
C LYS A 197 -7.91 13.76 -6.86
N LYS A 198 -6.96 14.22 -7.68
CA LYS A 198 -7.25 15.13 -8.80
C LYS A 198 -8.09 14.43 -9.88
N HIS A 199 -7.83 13.15 -10.13
CA HIS A 199 -8.57 12.34 -11.09
C HIS A 199 -10.01 12.06 -10.63
N GLU A 200 -10.22 11.80 -9.34
CA GLU A 200 -11.56 11.67 -8.74
C GLU A 200 -12.39 12.96 -8.89
N ALA A 201 -11.75 14.12 -8.67
CA ALA A 201 -12.40 15.41 -8.91
C ALA A 201 -12.77 15.61 -10.39
N PHE A 202 -11.93 15.14 -11.31
CA PHE A 202 -12.22 15.14 -12.74
C PHE A 202 -13.37 14.19 -13.11
N GLU A 203 -13.41 12.98 -12.54
CA GLU A 203 -14.51 12.02 -12.76
C GLU A 203 -15.85 12.59 -12.26
N SER A 204 -15.85 13.32 -11.14
CA SER A 204 -17.04 14.01 -10.65
C SER A 204 -17.50 15.14 -11.58
N ASP A 205 -16.56 15.95 -12.10
CA ASP A 205 -16.85 17.00 -13.10
C ASP A 205 -17.39 16.38 -14.40
N LEU A 206 -16.78 15.29 -14.86
CA LEU A 206 -17.23 14.51 -16.02
C LEU A 206 -18.67 14.02 -15.81
N ALA A 207 -19.00 13.42 -14.66
CA ALA A 207 -20.36 12.95 -14.38
C ALA A 207 -21.39 14.10 -14.40
N ALA A 208 -21.03 15.30 -13.93
CA ALA A 208 -21.93 16.47 -13.97
C ALA A 208 -22.22 16.97 -15.40
N HIS A 209 -21.37 16.64 -16.36
CA HIS A 209 -21.52 17.02 -17.77
C HIS A 209 -22.35 16.02 -18.60
N GLN A 210 -22.70 14.84 -18.04
CA GLN A 210 -23.49 13.80 -18.72
C GLN A 210 -24.85 14.33 -19.22
N ASP A 211 -25.62 14.98 -18.35
CA ASP A 211 -26.94 15.56 -18.69
C ASP A 211 -26.85 16.56 -19.83
N ARG A 212 -25.73 17.28 -19.96
CA ARG A 212 -25.54 18.22 -21.07
C ARG A 212 -25.42 17.52 -22.41
N VAL A 213 -24.72 16.38 -22.47
CA VAL A 213 -24.56 15.59 -23.69
C VAL A 213 -25.90 14.98 -24.09
N GLU A 214 -26.65 14.43 -23.13
CA GLU A 214 -27.99 13.89 -23.34
C GLU A 214 -28.96 14.95 -23.89
N GLN A 215 -28.91 16.17 -23.35
CA GLN A 215 -29.72 17.28 -23.86
C GLN A 215 -29.32 17.71 -25.28
N ILE A 216 -28.03 17.71 -25.62
CA ILE A 216 -27.56 18.03 -26.98
C ILE A 216 -28.12 17.00 -27.97
N ALA A 217 -28.03 15.70 -27.64
CA ALA A 217 -28.57 14.62 -28.45
C ALA A 217 -30.10 14.70 -28.59
N ALA A 218 -30.82 14.97 -27.50
CA ALA A 218 -32.28 15.13 -27.52
C ALA A 218 -32.73 16.31 -28.41
N ILE A 219 -32.03 17.45 -28.34
CA ILE A 219 -32.34 18.61 -29.21
C ILE A 219 -32.03 18.30 -30.67
N ALA A 220 -30.92 17.61 -30.96
CA ALA A 220 -30.59 17.19 -32.33
C ALA A 220 -31.67 16.24 -32.90
N GLN A 221 -32.17 15.30 -32.09
CA GLN A 221 -33.26 14.43 -32.48
C GLN A 221 -34.55 15.22 -32.75
N GLU A 222 -34.93 16.15 -31.88
CA GLU A 222 -36.12 16.99 -32.08
C GLU A 222 -36.03 17.86 -33.35
N LEU A 223 -34.84 18.37 -33.68
CA LEU A 223 -34.58 19.08 -34.93
C LEU A 223 -34.78 18.18 -36.16
N ASN A 224 -34.39 16.91 -36.08
CA ASN A 224 -34.63 15.94 -37.16
C ASN A 224 -36.12 15.60 -37.31
N GLU A 225 -36.84 15.39 -36.21
CA GLU A 225 -38.28 15.10 -36.23
C GLU A 225 -39.12 16.24 -36.82
N LEU A 226 -38.58 17.47 -36.79
CA LEU A 226 -39.19 18.66 -37.37
C LEU A 226 -38.66 18.97 -38.79
N ASP A 227 -37.91 18.07 -39.44
CA ASP A 227 -37.35 18.26 -40.79
C ASP A 227 -36.56 19.58 -40.95
N TYR A 228 -35.61 19.82 -40.04
CA TYR A 228 -34.72 20.98 -40.12
C TYR A 228 -33.81 20.92 -41.36
N TYR A 229 -33.64 22.05 -42.05
CA TYR A 229 -32.92 22.09 -43.33
C TYR A 229 -31.43 21.70 -43.22
N ASP A 230 -30.79 21.99 -42.09
CA ASP A 230 -29.37 21.67 -41.82
C ASP A 230 -29.20 20.52 -40.80
N SER A 231 -30.22 19.64 -40.71
CA SER A 231 -30.16 18.40 -39.95
C SER A 231 -28.88 17.57 -40.21
N PRO A 232 -28.36 17.43 -41.44
CA PRO A 232 -27.13 16.68 -41.68
C PRO A 232 -25.91 17.23 -40.90
N SER A 233 -25.73 18.55 -40.85
CA SER A 233 -24.61 19.17 -40.13
C SER A 233 -24.80 19.08 -38.62
N VAL A 234 -26.03 19.25 -38.12
CA VAL A 234 -26.38 19.06 -36.70
C VAL A 234 -26.08 17.64 -36.26
N ASN A 235 -26.46 16.63 -37.06
CA ASN A 235 -26.22 15.22 -36.76
C ASN A 235 -24.74 14.87 -36.78
N ALA A 236 -23.99 15.34 -37.78
CA ALA A 236 -22.55 15.12 -37.83
C ALA A 236 -21.84 15.72 -36.61
N ARG A 237 -22.22 16.93 -36.19
CA ARG A 237 -21.67 17.58 -34.99
C ARG A 237 -22.06 16.84 -33.71
N CYS A 238 -23.32 16.44 -33.58
CA CYS A 238 -23.81 15.67 -32.43
C CYS A 238 -23.08 14.33 -32.32
N GLN A 239 -22.90 13.62 -33.43
CA GLN A 239 -22.17 12.35 -33.46
C GLN A 239 -20.73 12.53 -33.00
N ASN A 240 -20.02 13.54 -33.51
CA ASN A 240 -18.66 13.84 -33.06
C ASN A 240 -18.57 14.12 -31.55
N ILE A 241 -19.56 14.83 -30.99
CA ILE A 241 -19.63 15.09 -29.54
C ILE A 241 -19.85 13.79 -28.77
N CYS A 242 -20.76 12.92 -29.21
CA CYS A 242 -21.01 11.62 -28.58
C CYS A 242 -19.79 10.70 -28.67
N ASP A 243 -19.15 10.59 -29.84
CA ASP A 243 -17.95 9.79 -30.03
C ASP A 243 -16.80 10.30 -29.14
N GLN A 244 -16.63 11.62 -29.05
CA GLN A 244 -15.64 12.24 -28.16
C GLN A 244 -15.94 11.95 -26.69
N TRP A 245 -17.22 12.01 -26.30
CA TRP A 245 -17.66 11.72 -24.94
C TRP A 245 -17.37 10.27 -24.53
N ASP A 246 -17.70 9.32 -25.40
CA ASP A 246 -17.42 7.90 -25.19
C ASP A 246 -15.90 7.65 -25.10
N ALA A 247 -15.11 8.29 -25.97
CA ALA A 247 -13.66 8.23 -25.92
C ALA A 247 -13.09 8.82 -24.61
N LEU A 248 -13.60 9.95 -24.16
CA LEU A 248 -13.22 10.55 -22.87
C LEU A 248 -13.55 9.62 -21.70
N GLY A 249 -14.72 9.00 -21.69
CA GLY A 249 -15.10 8.00 -20.69
C GLY A 249 -14.13 6.82 -20.65
N ALA A 250 -13.82 6.24 -21.82
CA ALA A 250 -12.87 5.14 -21.93
C ALA A 250 -11.45 5.52 -21.49
N LEU A 251 -10.95 6.69 -21.89
CA LEU A 251 -9.64 7.21 -21.48
C LEU A 251 -9.58 7.48 -19.98
N THR A 252 -10.67 8.00 -19.40
CA THR A 252 -10.80 8.28 -17.97
C THR A 252 -10.69 6.99 -17.16
N HIS A 253 -11.45 5.95 -17.53
CA HIS A 253 -11.35 4.64 -16.89
C HIS A 253 -9.96 4.02 -17.04
N LYS A 254 -9.39 4.03 -18.25
CA LYS A 254 -8.04 3.50 -18.49
C LYS A 254 -6.98 4.21 -17.64
N ARG A 255 -7.08 5.54 -17.49
CA ARG A 255 -6.20 6.32 -16.62
C ARG A 255 -6.42 5.98 -15.14
N SER A 256 -7.67 5.86 -14.70
CA SER A 256 -8.03 5.48 -13.32
C SER A 256 -7.41 4.13 -12.95
N ASP A 257 -7.56 3.11 -13.81
CA ASP A 257 -6.96 1.79 -13.63
C ASP A 257 -5.43 1.84 -13.55
N ALA A 258 -4.79 2.63 -14.42
CA ALA A 258 -3.34 2.80 -14.43
C ALA A 258 -2.83 3.50 -13.16
N LEU A 259 -3.52 4.55 -12.70
CA LEU A 259 -3.20 5.27 -11.46
C LEU A 259 -3.34 4.34 -10.24
N GLN A 260 -4.46 3.63 -10.12
CA GLN A 260 -4.71 2.71 -9.01
C GLN A 260 -3.71 1.54 -9.00
N ARG A 261 -3.39 0.99 -10.18
CA ARG A 261 -2.38 -0.07 -10.31
C ARG A 261 -1.02 0.42 -9.84
N THR A 262 -0.63 1.62 -10.23
CA THR A 262 0.67 2.21 -9.87
C THR A 262 0.73 2.52 -8.37
N GLU A 263 -0.34 3.09 -7.80
CA GLU A 263 -0.47 3.29 -6.36
C GLU A 263 -0.29 1.98 -5.60
N LYS A 264 -1.03 0.93 -5.97
CA LYS A 264 -0.95 -0.38 -5.30
C LYS A 264 0.45 -0.98 -5.36
N LEU A 265 1.15 -0.84 -6.49
CA LEU A 265 2.53 -1.30 -6.63
C LEU A 265 3.46 -0.53 -5.68
N LEU A 266 3.34 0.80 -5.65
CA LEU A 266 4.14 1.66 -4.78
C LEU A 266 3.84 1.40 -3.29
N GLU A 267 2.58 1.21 -2.89
CA GLU A 267 2.21 0.82 -1.52
C GLU A 267 2.79 -0.54 -1.13
N THR A 268 2.77 -1.51 -2.05
CA THR A 268 3.36 -2.83 -1.80
C THR A 268 4.87 -2.72 -1.57
N ILE A 269 5.56 -1.94 -2.40
CA ILE A 269 7.01 -1.71 -2.26
C ILE A 269 7.32 -0.98 -0.95
N ASP A 270 6.56 0.06 -0.61
CA ASP A 270 6.70 0.83 0.63
C ASP A 270 6.55 -0.05 1.88
N GLN A 271 5.53 -0.92 1.89
CA GLN A 271 5.29 -1.87 2.96
C GLN A 271 6.44 -2.89 3.09
N LEU A 272 6.97 -3.39 1.97
CA LEU A 272 8.13 -4.30 1.97
C LEU A 272 9.40 -3.59 2.47
N TYR A 273 9.63 -2.33 2.11
CA TYR A 273 10.75 -1.54 2.64
C TYR A 273 10.64 -1.36 4.15
N LEU A 274 9.45 -1.09 4.66
CA LEU A 274 9.19 -0.97 6.09
C LEU A 274 9.41 -2.32 6.82
N GLU A 275 8.94 -3.43 6.24
CA GLU A 275 9.16 -4.76 6.80
C GLU A 275 10.65 -5.11 6.85
N PHE A 276 11.38 -4.84 5.77
CA PHE A 276 12.84 -5.00 5.75
C PHE A 276 13.49 -4.20 6.88
N ALA A 277 13.16 -2.91 7.01
CA ALA A 277 13.77 -2.05 8.03
C ALA A 277 13.48 -2.56 9.46
N LYS A 278 12.24 -2.99 9.71
CA LYS A 278 11.80 -3.53 11.00
C LYS A 278 12.54 -4.80 11.40
N ARG A 279 12.88 -5.66 10.44
CA ARG A 279 13.59 -6.93 10.68
C ARG A 279 15.10 -6.77 10.67
N ALA A 280 15.63 -5.96 9.76
CA ALA A 280 17.05 -5.71 9.61
C ALA A 280 17.67 -5.02 10.84
N ALA A 281 16.96 -4.09 11.49
CA ALA A 281 17.48 -3.38 12.66
C ALA A 281 17.81 -4.32 13.85
N PRO A 282 16.87 -5.13 14.39
CA PRO A 282 17.19 -6.05 15.48
C PRO A 282 18.18 -7.15 15.05
N PHE A 283 18.10 -7.63 13.81
CA PHE A 283 19.06 -8.61 13.28
C PHE A 283 20.47 -8.04 13.20
N ASN A 284 20.61 -6.78 12.80
CA ASN A 284 21.89 -6.08 12.79
C ASN A 284 22.48 -5.95 14.20
N ASN A 285 21.66 -5.57 15.19
CA ASN A 285 22.10 -5.47 16.58
C ASN A 285 22.52 -6.84 17.14
N TRP A 286 21.79 -7.90 16.78
CA TRP A 286 22.17 -9.27 17.14
C TRP A 286 23.53 -9.65 16.54
N MET A 287 23.78 -9.32 15.27
CA MET A 287 25.10 -9.59 14.66
C MET A 287 26.22 -8.79 15.33
N GLU A 288 25.97 -7.55 15.72
CA GLU A 288 26.95 -6.73 16.45
C GLU A 288 27.27 -7.33 17.83
N GLY A 289 26.25 -7.68 18.62
CA GLY A 289 26.46 -8.37 19.90
C GLY A 289 27.15 -9.72 19.75
N ALA A 290 26.78 -10.51 18.75
CA ALA A 290 27.45 -11.78 18.47
C ALA A 290 28.93 -11.60 18.10
N MET A 291 29.28 -10.57 17.34
CA MET A 291 30.69 -10.26 17.05
C MET A 291 31.44 -9.86 18.32
N GLU A 292 30.85 -9.05 19.19
CA GLU A 292 31.43 -8.68 20.49
C GLU A 292 31.66 -9.91 21.38
N ASP A 293 30.64 -10.75 21.57
CA ASP A 293 30.72 -11.95 22.42
C ASP A 293 31.76 -12.97 21.92
N LEU A 294 31.88 -13.14 20.60
CA LEU A 294 32.86 -14.05 19.99
C LEU A 294 34.30 -13.54 20.15
N GLN A 295 34.48 -12.22 20.20
CA GLN A 295 35.79 -11.57 20.36
C GLN A 295 36.15 -11.27 21.83
N ASP A 296 35.23 -11.54 22.77
CA ASP A 296 35.44 -11.25 24.19
C ASP A 296 36.62 -12.02 24.78
N THR A 297 37.45 -11.33 25.56
CA THR A 297 38.60 -11.95 26.22
C THR A 297 38.18 -12.57 27.55
N PHE A 298 38.50 -13.85 27.77
CA PHE A 298 38.14 -14.57 28.99
C PHE A 298 39.37 -15.05 29.76
N ILE A 299 39.21 -15.18 31.08
CA ILE A 299 40.20 -15.74 32.00
C ILE A 299 39.50 -16.81 32.82
N VAL A 300 40.11 -17.99 32.89
CA VAL A 300 39.59 -19.15 33.63
C VAL A 300 40.71 -19.79 34.46
N HIS A 301 40.33 -20.37 35.59
CA HIS A 301 41.26 -21.01 36.54
C HIS A 301 40.89 -22.46 36.85
N THR A 302 39.73 -22.91 36.37
CA THR A 302 39.20 -24.26 36.58
C THR A 302 38.66 -24.87 35.29
N ILE A 303 38.59 -26.21 35.26
CA ILE A 303 37.98 -26.97 34.16
C ILE A 303 36.47 -26.68 34.07
N GLU A 304 35.80 -26.47 35.20
CA GLU A 304 34.35 -26.23 35.25
C GLU A 304 33.97 -24.90 34.59
N GLU A 305 34.77 -23.84 34.81
CA GLU A 305 34.56 -22.53 34.16
C GLU A 305 34.68 -22.61 32.63
N ILE A 306 35.73 -23.26 32.12
CA ILE A 306 35.93 -23.40 30.66
C ILE A 306 34.89 -24.34 30.03
N GLN A 307 34.40 -25.34 30.75
CA GLN A 307 33.27 -26.17 30.31
C GLN A 307 31.97 -25.36 30.25
N GLY A 308 31.74 -24.44 31.19
CA GLY A 308 30.64 -23.50 31.15
C GLY A 308 30.67 -22.62 29.90
N LEU A 309 31.83 -22.00 29.61
CA LEU A 309 32.02 -21.19 28.39
C LEU A 309 31.85 -22.00 27.11
N SER A 310 32.37 -23.23 27.08
CA SER A 310 32.21 -24.14 25.93
C SER A 310 30.74 -24.50 25.71
N THR A 311 30.00 -24.78 26.79
CA THR A 311 28.56 -25.07 26.73
C THR A 311 27.76 -23.86 26.23
N ALA A 312 28.07 -22.66 26.72
CA ALA A 312 27.45 -21.43 26.24
C ALA A 312 27.72 -21.19 24.76
N HIS A 313 28.95 -21.45 24.30
CA HIS A 313 29.30 -21.34 22.88
C HIS A 313 28.56 -22.37 22.01
N GLU A 314 28.40 -23.61 22.46
CA GLU A 314 27.59 -24.62 21.76
C GLU A 314 26.10 -24.21 21.67
N GLN A 315 25.55 -23.64 22.75
CA GLN A 315 24.19 -23.09 22.75
C GLN A 315 24.05 -21.93 21.76
N PHE A 316 25.03 -21.03 21.71
CA PHE A 316 25.08 -19.97 20.70
C PHE A 316 25.11 -20.54 19.28
N LYS A 317 25.98 -21.52 19.00
CA LYS A 317 26.06 -22.18 17.69
C LYS A 317 24.74 -22.83 17.28
N ALA A 318 23.98 -23.35 18.22
CA ALA A 318 22.65 -23.91 17.97
C ALA A 318 21.62 -22.85 17.48
N THR A 319 21.84 -21.56 17.74
CA THR A 319 20.98 -20.47 17.24
C THR A 319 21.32 -20.02 15.82
N LEU A 320 22.53 -20.31 15.33
CA LEU A 320 23.00 -19.86 14.00
C LEU A 320 22.12 -20.32 12.82
N PRO A 321 21.58 -21.56 12.78
CA PRO A 321 20.70 -21.98 11.69
C PRO A 321 19.39 -21.17 11.64
N GLU A 322 18.86 -20.78 12.79
CA GLU A 322 17.66 -19.93 12.86
C GLU A 322 17.98 -18.50 12.46
N ALA A 323 19.13 -17.97 12.90
CA ALA A 323 19.62 -16.67 12.47
C ALA A 323 19.88 -16.60 10.95
N ASP A 324 20.38 -17.68 10.32
CA ASP A 324 20.53 -17.73 8.86
C ASP A 324 19.19 -17.75 8.13
N LYS A 325 18.16 -18.43 8.69
CA LYS A 325 16.79 -18.36 8.15
C LYS A 325 16.24 -16.93 8.21
N GLU A 326 16.49 -16.21 9.30
CA GLU A 326 16.09 -14.81 9.43
C GLU A 326 16.81 -13.93 8.41
N ARG A 327 18.13 -14.11 8.23
CA ARG A 327 18.90 -13.44 7.17
C ARG A 327 18.31 -13.71 5.78
N GLN A 328 18.05 -14.96 5.45
CA GLN A 328 17.47 -15.34 4.16
C GLN A 328 16.10 -14.70 3.94
N ALA A 329 15.27 -14.63 4.97
CA ALA A 329 13.97 -13.98 4.88
C ALA A 329 14.09 -12.45 4.70
N ILE A 330 15.01 -11.78 5.42
CA ILE A 330 15.31 -10.35 5.24
C ILE A 330 15.77 -10.07 3.80
N LEU A 331 16.70 -10.87 3.27
CA LEU A 331 17.17 -10.74 1.89
C LEU A 331 16.08 -11.08 0.87
N GLY A 332 15.20 -12.03 1.20
CA GLY A 332 14.04 -12.40 0.39
C GLY A 332 13.11 -11.21 0.16
N ILE A 333 12.85 -10.40 1.19
CA ILE A 333 12.05 -9.17 1.07
C ILE A 333 12.70 -8.20 0.08
N HIS A 334 14.01 -7.95 0.21
CA HIS A 334 14.72 -7.06 -0.71
C HIS A 334 14.70 -7.57 -2.16
N ASN A 335 14.88 -8.87 -2.36
CA ASN A 335 14.83 -9.49 -3.68
C ASN A 335 13.44 -9.37 -4.31
N GLU A 336 12.37 -9.50 -3.52
CA GLU A 336 11.00 -9.32 -4.02
C GLU A 336 10.75 -7.87 -4.46
N ILE A 337 11.25 -6.88 -3.71
CA ILE A 337 11.20 -5.46 -4.12
C ILE A 337 11.93 -5.28 -5.46
N ALA A 338 13.15 -5.79 -5.60
CA ALA A 338 13.93 -5.69 -6.83
C ALA A 338 13.21 -6.34 -8.02
N LYS A 339 12.56 -7.48 -7.80
CA LYS A 339 11.75 -8.20 -8.81
C LYS A 339 10.53 -7.40 -9.23
N ILE A 340 9.79 -6.79 -8.30
CA ILE A 340 8.63 -5.95 -8.62
C ILE A 340 9.07 -4.75 -9.47
N VAL A 341 10.13 -4.05 -9.04
CA VAL A 341 10.69 -2.89 -9.76
C VAL A 341 11.11 -3.28 -11.18
N GLN A 342 11.82 -4.41 -11.34
CA GLN A 342 12.26 -4.90 -12.65
C GLN A 342 11.09 -5.31 -13.55
N THR A 343 10.05 -5.94 -12.99
CA THR A 343 8.91 -6.44 -13.77
C THR A 343 8.04 -5.30 -14.30
N TYR A 344 7.75 -4.32 -13.44
CA TYR A 344 6.81 -3.24 -13.74
C TYR A 344 7.48 -1.92 -14.17
N HIS A 345 8.81 -1.88 -14.25
CA HIS A 345 9.61 -0.71 -14.67
C HIS A 345 9.27 0.56 -13.87
N VAL A 346 8.91 0.39 -12.59
CA VAL A 346 8.53 1.50 -11.72
C VAL A 346 9.78 2.29 -11.38
N ASN A 347 9.77 3.59 -11.67
CA ASN A 347 10.93 4.45 -11.51
C ASN A 347 11.07 4.89 -10.04
N MET A 348 11.54 3.99 -9.18
CA MET A 348 11.80 4.28 -7.78
C MET A 348 13.30 4.45 -7.57
N ALA A 349 13.72 5.65 -7.16
CA ALA A 349 15.11 5.97 -6.89
C ALA A 349 15.63 5.26 -5.61
N GLY A 350 15.88 3.96 -5.74
CA GLY A 350 17.12 3.30 -5.35
C GLY A 350 17.52 3.13 -3.89
N THR A 351 16.71 3.52 -2.89
CA THR A 351 17.12 3.30 -1.48
C THR A 351 15.93 3.18 -0.53
N ASN A 352 16.05 2.34 0.49
CA ASN A 352 15.04 2.19 1.54
C ASN A 352 14.95 3.48 2.38
N PRO A 353 13.79 4.15 2.50
CA PRO A 353 13.66 5.40 3.25
C PRO A 353 13.62 5.19 4.79
N TYR A 354 13.42 3.96 5.26
CA TYR A 354 13.21 3.66 6.68
C TYR A 354 14.44 3.16 7.43
N THR A 355 15.53 2.84 6.72
CA THR A 355 16.77 2.37 7.34
C THR A 355 17.98 2.69 6.48
N THR A 356 19.12 2.90 7.13
CA THR A 356 20.43 3.04 6.47
C THR A 356 21.10 1.70 6.19
N ILE A 357 20.62 0.62 6.80
CA ILE A 357 21.21 -0.71 6.68
C ILE A 357 20.88 -1.27 5.30
N ASN A 358 21.92 -1.60 4.53
CA ASN A 358 21.74 -2.21 3.21
C ASN A 358 21.92 -3.75 3.24
N PRO A 359 21.36 -4.48 2.27
CA PRO A 359 21.49 -5.94 2.20
C PRO A 359 22.93 -6.45 2.09
N GLN A 360 23.83 -5.64 1.50
CA GLN A 360 25.24 -5.99 1.35
C GLN A 360 25.97 -5.95 2.70
N GLU A 361 25.69 -4.95 3.53
CA GLU A 361 26.18 -4.82 4.91
C GLU A 361 25.71 -5.96 5.79
N VAL A 362 24.43 -6.36 5.66
CA VAL A 362 23.88 -7.52 6.39
C VAL A 362 24.66 -8.79 6.06
N ASN A 363 24.91 -9.05 4.77
CA ASN A 363 25.73 -10.19 4.36
C ASN A 363 27.18 -10.09 4.84
N ALA A 364 27.80 -8.92 4.73
CA ALA A 364 29.17 -8.72 5.18
C ALA A 364 29.34 -8.95 6.69
N LYS A 365 28.38 -8.49 7.51
CA LYS A 365 28.39 -8.74 8.97
C LYS A 365 28.14 -10.21 9.29
N TRP A 366 27.22 -10.86 8.57
CA TRP A 366 26.97 -12.30 8.72
C TRP A 366 28.22 -13.13 8.43
N ASP A 367 28.95 -12.82 7.35
CA ASP A 367 30.18 -13.51 6.99
C ASP A 367 31.27 -13.33 8.05
N LYS A 368 31.36 -12.16 8.68
CA LYS A 368 32.27 -11.92 9.83
C LYS A 368 31.90 -12.78 11.03
N VAL A 369 30.62 -12.83 11.43
CA VAL A 369 30.16 -13.70 12.52
C VAL A 369 30.54 -15.16 12.23
N ARG A 370 30.25 -15.64 11.01
CA ARG A 370 30.57 -17.00 10.59
C ARG A 370 32.07 -17.30 10.59
N GLN A 371 32.91 -16.31 10.32
CA GLN A 371 34.37 -16.43 10.39
C GLN A 371 34.90 -16.47 11.83
N LEU A 372 34.25 -15.77 12.75
CA LEU A 372 34.66 -15.70 14.17
C LEU A 372 34.29 -16.96 14.96
N VAL A 373 33.19 -17.63 14.61
CA VAL A 373 32.75 -18.88 15.27
C VAL A 373 33.88 -19.93 15.36
N PRO A 374 34.53 -20.37 14.27
CA PRO A 374 35.59 -21.37 14.35
C PRO A 374 36.85 -20.86 15.07
N GLN A 375 37.09 -19.55 15.09
CA GLN A 375 38.21 -18.96 15.85
C GLN A 375 37.93 -19.06 17.35
N ARG A 376 36.68 -18.82 17.76
CA ARG A 376 36.23 -18.96 19.15
C ARG A 376 36.27 -20.41 19.60
N ASP A 377 35.82 -21.35 18.77
CA ASP A 377 35.93 -22.79 19.01
C ASP A 377 37.40 -23.18 19.32
N GLN A 378 38.33 -22.75 18.46
CA GLN A 378 39.75 -23.06 18.63
C GLN A 378 40.32 -22.47 19.93
N ALA A 379 39.99 -21.21 20.26
CA ALA A 379 40.43 -20.58 21.50
C ALA A 379 39.92 -21.31 22.75
N LEU A 380 38.66 -21.77 22.73
CA LEU A 380 38.08 -22.55 23.83
C LEU A 380 38.72 -23.93 23.97
N ILE A 381 39.04 -24.60 22.85
CA ILE A 381 39.73 -25.89 22.85
C ILE A 381 41.15 -25.77 23.44
N GLU A 382 41.89 -24.74 23.04
CA GLU A 382 43.25 -24.49 23.54
C GLU A 382 43.25 -24.20 25.05
N GLU A 383 42.31 -23.38 25.52
CA GLU A 383 42.18 -23.09 26.95
C GLU A 383 41.71 -24.32 27.74
N HIS A 384 40.78 -25.10 27.20
CA HIS A 384 40.34 -26.34 27.84
C HIS A 384 41.50 -27.35 27.97
N ALA A 385 42.32 -27.50 26.93
CA ALA A 385 43.52 -28.34 26.98
C ALA A 385 44.52 -27.84 28.04
N ARG A 386 44.70 -26.52 28.17
CA ARG A 386 45.53 -25.90 29.20
C ARG A 386 45.02 -26.22 30.60
N GLN A 387 43.72 -26.05 30.86
CA GLN A 387 43.12 -26.35 32.17
C GLN A 387 43.15 -27.84 32.50
N GLN A 388 42.98 -28.72 31.51
CA GLN A 388 43.18 -30.16 31.69
C GLN A 388 44.62 -30.51 32.07
N ASN A 389 45.61 -29.89 31.43
CA ASN A 389 47.01 -30.07 31.78
C ASN A 389 47.31 -29.57 33.20
N ASN A 390 46.75 -28.42 33.58
CA ASN A 390 46.89 -27.86 34.93
C ASN A 390 46.35 -28.81 36.01
N GLU A 391 45.15 -29.37 35.80
CA GLU A 391 44.57 -30.37 36.72
C GLU A 391 45.40 -31.66 36.78
N ARG A 392 45.98 -32.10 35.65
CA ARG A 392 46.89 -33.25 35.63
C ARG A 392 48.13 -32.99 36.47
N LEU A 393 48.76 -31.82 36.34
CA LEU A 393 49.92 -31.43 37.16
C LEU A 393 49.56 -31.39 38.65
N ARG A 394 48.43 -30.75 39.02
CA ARG A 394 47.93 -30.74 40.40
C ARG A 394 47.80 -32.16 40.97
N ARG A 395 47.18 -33.08 40.22
CA ARG A 395 47.03 -34.48 40.65
C ARG A 395 48.35 -35.23 40.73
N GLN A 396 49.25 -35.02 39.78
CA GLN A 396 50.55 -35.68 39.75
C GLN A 396 51.39 -35.33 40.99
N PHE A 397 51.47 -34.03 41.31
CA PHE A 397 52.12 -33.55 42.53
C PHE A 397 51.45 -34.12 43.77
N ALA A 398 50.11 -34.04 43.85
CA ALA A 398 49.37 -34.51 45.01
C ALA A 398 49.54 -36.02 45.26
N ASN A 399 49.47 -36.84 44.22
CA ASN A 399 49.65 -38.29 44.32
C ASN A 399 51.02 -38.66 44.90
N GLN A 400 52.07 -37.94 44.50
CA GLN A 400 53.41 -38.15 45.05
C GLN A 400 53.54 -37.59 46.47
N ALA A 401 53.10 -36.35 46.70
CA ALA A 401 53.18 -35.70 48.02
C ALA A 401 52.40 -36.48 49.10
N ASN A 402 51.22 -37.01 48.77
CA ASN A 402 50.39 -37.80 49.68
C ASN A 402 51.00 -39.17 50.05
N VAL A 403 51.99 -39.65 49.30
CA VAL A 403 52.76 -40.86 49.63
C VAL A 403 54.03 -40.48 50.40
N ILE A 404 54.72 -39.43 49.94
CA ILE A 404 56.00 -38.98 50.50
C ILE A 404 55.82 -38.40 51.90
N GLY A 405 54.80 -37.57 52.12
CA GLY A 405 54.53 -36.93 53.41
C GLY A 405 54.39 -37.94 54.56
N PRO A 406 53.45 -38.90 54.48
CA PRO A 406 53.32 -39.95 55.48
C PRO A 406 54.56 -40.84 55.61
N TRP A 407 55.26 -41.12 54.51
CA TRP A 407 56.50 -41.90 54.55
C TRP A 407 57.59 -41.20 55.38
N ILE A 408 57.74 -39.88 55.24
CA ILE A 408 58.66 -39.07 56.07
C ILE A 408 58.25 -39.16 57.54
N GLN A 409 56.96 -38.99 57.84
CA GLN A 409 56.44 -39.08 59.21
C GLN A 409 56.71 -40.46 59.84
N THR A 410 56.37 -41.56 59.14
CA THR A 410 56.60 -42.92 59.63
C THR A 410 58.09 -43.18 59.86
N LYS A 411 58.98 -42.72 58.96
CA LYS A 411 60.43 -42.87 59.16
C LYS A 411 60.96 -42.04 60.33
N MET A 412 60.47 -40.82 60.52
CA MET A 412 60.80 -40.03 61.72
C MET A 412 60.36 -40.73 63.00
N GLU A 413 59.15 -41.29 63.04
CA GLU A 413 58.65 -42.05 64.20
C GLU A 413 59.46 -43.32 64.45
N GLU A 414 59.83 -44.07 63.41
CA GLU A 414 60.67 -45.26 63.52
C GLU A 414 62.07 -44.94 64.07
N ILE A 415 62.71 -43.88 63.59
CA ILE A 415 64.01 -43.42 64.13
C ILE A 415 63.85 -43.00 65.60
N GLY A 416 62.77 -42.28 65.91
CA GLY A 416 62.42 -41.91 67.29
C GLY A 416 62.22 -43.13 68.19
N ARG A 417 61.54 -44.17 67.69
CA ARG A 417 61.38 -45.45 68.40
C ARG A 417 62.70 -46.15 68.63
N ILE A 418 63.61 -46.22 67.66
CA ILE A 418 64.92 -46.88 67.87
C ILE A 418 65.76 -46.14 68.91
N ALA A 419 65.65 -44.81 68.94
CA ALA A 419 66.32 -43.99 69.95
C ALA A 419 65.74 -44.19 71.37
N MET A 420 64.44 -44.50 71.50
CA MET A 420 63.74 -44.66 72.78
C MET A 420 63.64 -46.12 73.26
N GLU A 421 63.32 -47.05 72.38
CA GLU A 421 63.21 -48.49 72.63
C GLU A 421 64.62 -49.10 72.60
N MET A 422 65.22 -49.19 73.79
CA MET A 422 66.56 -49.75 74.01
C MET A 422 66.61 -51.29 73.86
N ASN A 423 65.97 -51.84 72.82
CA ASN A 423 65.95 -53.27 72.53
C ASN A 423 67.10 -53.61 71.57
N GLY A 424 68.00 -54.52 72.00
CA GLY A 424 69.17 -54.96 71.23
C GLY A 424 70.49 -54.34 71.71
N THR A 425 71.61 -54.77 71.12
CA THR A 425 72.93 -54.17 71.40
C THR A 425 73.03 -52.79 70.74
N LEU A 426 73.95 -51.93 71.21
CA LEU A 426 74.16 -50.62 70.57
C LEU A 426 74.60 -50.79 69.10
N GLU A 427 75.32 -51.88 68.81
CA GLU A 427 75.76 -52.29 67.49
C GLU A 427 74.58 -52.67 66.58
N ASP A 428 73.59 -53.41 67.11
CA ASP A 428 72.37 -53.74 66.36
C ASP A 428 71.58 -52.47 66.03
N GLN A 429 71.41 -51.57 67.01
CA GLN A 429 70.73 -50.30 66.82
C GLN A 429 71.43 -49.42 65.77
N LEU A 430 72.77 -49.35 65.84
CA LEU A 430 73.57 -48.63 64.85
C LEU A 430 73.43 -49.25 63.45
N THR A 431 73.43 -50.58 63.36
CA THR A 431 73.23 -51.31 62.09
C THR A 431 71.85 -51.02 61.50
N HIS A 432 70.80 -51.01 62.34
CA HIS A 432 69.45 -50.65 61.91
C HIS A 432 69.37 -49.20 61.43
N LEU A 433 69.97 -48.24 62.15
CA LEU A 433 69.98 -46.84 61.73
C LEU A 433 70.78 -46.61 60.44
N ARG A 434 71.93 -47.27 60.25
CA ARG A 434 72.68 -47.23 58.98
C ARG A 434 71.87 -47.83 57.83
N GLN A 435 71.05 -48.86 58.09
CA GLN A 435 70.12 -49.38 57.10
C GLN A 435 69.00 -48.39 56.78
N TYR A 436 68.44 -47.67 57.76
CA TYR A 436 67.48 -46.60 57.52
C TYR A 436 68.08 -45.43 56.75
N GLU A 437 69.31 -45.04 57.05
CA GLU A 437 70.06 -44.00 56.32
C GLU A 437 70.20 -44.39 54.85
N LYS A 438 70.61 -45.62 54.56
CA LYS A 438 70.67 -46.14 53.19
C LYS A 438 69.30 -46.14 52.51
N ASN A 439 68.25 -46.52 53.23
CA ASN A 439 66.87 -46.50 52.71
C ASN A 439 66.39 -45.08 52.40
N ILE A 440 66.77 -44.09 53.21
CA ILE A 440 66.46 -42.67 52.99
C ILE A 440 67.21 -42.14 51.76
N VAL A 441 68.51 -42.42 51.64
CA VAL A 441 69.29 -42.04 50.46
C VAL A 441 68.68 -42.63 49.18
N ASN A 442 68.26 -43.90 49.22
CA ASN A 442 67.60 -44.55 48.09
C ASN A 442 66.24 -43.94 47.71
N TYR A 443 65.58 -43.25 48.64
CA TYR A 443 64.28 -42.61 48.41
C TYR A 443 64.41 -41.18 47.84
N LYS A 444 65.59 -40.56 47.92
CA LYS A 444 65.91 -39.21 47.42
C LYS A 444 65.42 -38.93 45.98
N PRO A 445 65.55 -39.84 44.99
CA PRO A 445 65.07 -39.57 43.63
C PRO A 445 63.57 -39.25 43.53
N LYS A 446 62.74 -39.76 44.46
CA LYS A 446 61.30 -39.44 44.50
C LYS A 446 61.03 -38.02 45.01
N ILE A 447 61.88 -37.51 45.90
CA ILE A 447 61.82 -36.12 46.35
C ILE A 447 62.22 -35.19 45.19
N ASP A 448 63.26 -35.57 44.45
CA ASP A 448 63.71 -34.80 43.28
C ASP A 448 62.67 -34.79 42.16
N GLN A 449 61.96 -35.90 41.97
CA GLN A 449 60.83 -35.97 41.05
C GLN A 449 59.68 -35.03 41.49
N LEU A 450 59.34 -35.02 42.77
CA LEU A 450 58.30 -34.13 43.30
C LEU A 450 58.69 -32.64 43.17
N GLU A 451 59.97 -32.32 43.36
CA GLU A 451 60.53 -30.98 43.15
C GLU A 451 60.39 -30.54 41.69
N GLY A 452 60.70 -31.44 40.73
CA GLY A 452 60.47 -31.19 39.30
C GLY A 452 58.99 -30.98 38.96
N ASP A 453 58.09 -31.77 39.53
CA ASP A 453 56.64 -31.60 39.35
C ASP A 453 56.15 -30.27 39.94
N HIS A 454 56.73 -29.82 41.06
CA HIS A 454 56.43 -28.51 41.64
C HIS A 454 56.89 -27.35 40.75
N GLN A 455 58.07 -27.46 40.13
CA GLN A 455 58.56 -26.47 39.19
C GLN A 455 57.62 -26.32 37.99
N LEU A 456 57.15 -27.43 37.41
CA LEU A 456 56.17 -27.40 36.31
C LEU A 456 54.85 -26.71 36.70
N ILE A 457 54.38 -26.92 37.94
CA ILE A 457 53.18 -26.24 38.48
C ILE A 457 53.40 -24.73 38.58
N GLN A 458 54.57 -24.28 39.05
CA GLN A 458 54.92 -22.86 39.17
C GLN A 458 55.07 -22.19 37.78
N GLU A 459 55.73 -22.86 36.83
CA GLU A 459 55.87 -22.38 35.45
C GLU A 459 54.52 -22.27 34.75
N ALA A 460 53.56 -23.14 35.09
CA ALA A 460 52.17 -23.07 34.63
C ALA A 460 51.30 -22.05 35.39
N LEU A 461 51.87 -21.28 36.33
CA LEU A 461 51.19 -20.27 37.15
C LEU A 461 50.04 -20.83 38.01
N ILE A 462 50.19 -22.06 38.48
CA ILE A 462 49.21 -22.72 39.35
C ILE A 462 49.67 -22.58 40.81
N PHE A 463 48.85 -21.95 41.65
CA PHE A 463 49.21 -21.70 43.06
C PHE A 463 48.37 -22.49 44.06
N ASP A 464 47.34 -23.18 43.59
CA ASP A 464 46.40 -23.95 44.39
C ASP A 464 46.47 -25.44 44.03
N ASN A 465 46.29 -26.30 45.04
CA ASN A 465 46.14 -27.73 44.82
C ASN A 465 45.13 -28.33 45.80
N LYS A 466 43.91 -28.57 45.32
CA LYS A 466 42.81 -29.16 46.09
C LYS A 466 42.99 -30.65 46.45
N HIS A 467 43.99 -31.32 45.89
CA HIS A 467 44.16 -32.78 46.00
C HIS A 467 45.14 -33.20 47.10
N THR A 468 45.81 -32.27 47.78
CA THR A 468 46.79 -32.55 48.84
C THR A 468 46.81 -31.41 49.86
N ASN A 469 47.02 -31.77 51.13
CA ASN A 469 47.31 -30.80 52.20
C ASN A 469 48.83 -30.55 52.36
N TYR A 470 49.66 -31.38 51.72
CA TYR A 470 51.10 -31.20 51.68
C TYR A 470 51.46 -30.19 50.60
N THR A 471 52.19 -29.15 50.99
CA THR A 471 52.84 -28.20 50.07
C THR A 471 54.29 -28.65 49.88
N MET A 472 54.95 -28.16 48.82
CA MET A 472 56.35 -28.49 48.61
C MET A 472 57.21 -28.09 49.81
N GLU A 473 56.88 -26.97 50.46
CA GLU A 473 57.57 -26.50 51.66
C GLU A 473 57.46 -27.48 52.84
N HIS A 474 56.28 -28.06 53.07
CA HIS A 474 56.10 -29.10 54.09
C HIS A 474 56.99 -30.32 53.82
N ILE A 475 57.13 -30.72 52.56
CA ILE A 475 57.96 -31.88 52.17
C ILE A 475 59.45 -31.57 52.29
N ARG A 476 59.91 -30.38 51.85
CA ARG A 476 61.32 -29.96 51.99
C ARG A 476 61.76 -29.94 53.45
N VAL A 477 61.01 -29.22 54.30
CA VAL A 477 61.32 -29.13 55.73
C VAL A 477 61.27 -30.51 56.38
N GLY A 478 60.24 -31.31 56.10
CA GLY A 478 60.12 -32.67 56.63
C GLY A 478 61.29 -33.57 56.22
N TRP A 479 61.73 -33.49 54.96
CA TRP A 479 62.84 -34.28 54.44
C TRP A 479 64.19 -33.87 55.05
N GLU A 480 64.47 -32.58 55.12
CA GLU A 480 65.70 -32.05 55.73
C GLU A 480 65.77 -32.38 57.23
N GLN A 481 64.63 -32.29 57.93
CA GLN A 481 64.55 -32.66 59.33
C GLN A 481 64.75 -34.16 59.55
N LEU A 482 64.25 -35.01 58.64
CA LEU A 482 64.48 -36.46 58.68
C LEU A 482 65.97 -36.79 58.53
N LEU A 483 66.65 -36.19 57.54
CA LEU A 483 68.09 -36.34 57.32
C LEU A 483 68.91 -35.89 58.53
N THR A 484 68.55 -34.74 59.12
CA THR A 484 69.24 -34.21 60.30
C THR A 484 69.00 -35.11 61.51
N THR A 485 67.78 -35.62 61.68
CA THR A 485 67.40 -36.49 62.81
C THR A 485 68.16 -37.80 62.76
N ILE A 486 68.22 -38.47 61.61
CA ILE A 486 68.95 -39.74 61.50
C ILE A 486 70.45 -39.56 61.70
N ALA A 487 71.05 -38.51 61.14
CA ALA A 487 72.47 -38.22 61.31
C ALA A 487 72.81 -37.93 62.79
N ARG A 488 71.96 -37.16 63.48
CA ARG A 488 72.11 -36.89 64.91
C ARG A 488 71.97 -38.16 65.74
N THR A 489 70.94 -38.96 65.52
CA THR A 489 70.70 -40.20 66.29
C THR A 489 71.81 -41.23 66.06
N ILE A 490 72.34 -41.37 64.83
CA ILE A 490 73.50 -42.21 64.55
C ILE A 490 74.71 -41.74 65.37
N ASN A 491 75.03 -40.44 65.32
CA ASN A 491 76.17 -39.88 66.07
C ASN A 491 75.98 -40.02 67.59
N GLU A 492 74.76 -39.84 68.10
CA GLU A 492 74.43 -40.09 69.51
C GLU A 492 74.71 -41.54 69.93
N ILE A 493 74.29 -42.53 69.11
CA ILE A 493 74.56 -43.94 69.39
C ILE A 493 76.05 -44.26 69.24
N GLU A 494 76.75 -43.74 68.24
CA GLU A 494 78.20 -43.91 68.07
C GLU A 494 78.98 -43.38 69.29
N ASN A 495 78.60 -42.22 69.82
CA ASN A 495 79.18 -41.68 71.05
C ASN A 495 78.86 -42.54 72.28
N GLN A 496 77.66 -43.14 72.35
CA GLN A 496 77.31 -44.08 73.42
C GLN A 496 78.15 -45.36 73.36
N VAL A 497 78.40 -45.90 72.16
CA VAL A 497 79.29 -47.06 71.94
C VAL A 497 80.71 -46.74 72.41
N LEU A 498 81.28 -45.62 71.95
CA LEU A 498 82.62 -45.17 72.37
C LEU A 498 82.73 -44.98 73.89
N THR A 499 81.69 -44.42 74.51
CA THR A 499 81.66 -44.18 75.96
C THR A 499 81.55 -45.49 76.76
N ARG A 500 80.75 -46.46 76.28
CA ARG A 500 80.67 -47.80 76.86
C ARG A 500 82.04 -48.47 76.82
N ASP A 501 82.68 -48.46 75.66
CA ASP A 501 83.96 -49.13 75.41
C ASP A 501 85.10 -48.52 76.23
N ALA A 502 85.16 -47.18 76.32
CA ALA A 502 86.16 -46.47 77.12
C ALA A 502 86.02 -46.73 78.64
N LYS A 503 84.80 -47.02 79.11
CA LYS A 503 84.51 -47.28 80.54
C LYS A 503 84.50 -48.77 80.90
N GLY A 504 84.66 -49.67 79.93
CA GLY A 504 84.68 -51.12 80.16
C GLY A 504 83.37 -51.70 80.70
N ILE A 505 82.22 -51.11 80.36
CA ILE A 505 80.90 -51.56 80.83
C ILE A 505 80.48 -52.79 80.02
N SER A 506 80.17 -53.91 80.69
CA SER A 506 79.72 -55.13 80.00
C SER A 506 78.31 -54.98 79.44
N GLN A 507 77.98 -55.75 78.40
CA GLN A 507 76.64 -55.71 77.78
C GLN A 507 75.52 -56.06 78.79
N GLU A 508 75.80 -56.91 79.77
CA GLU A 508 74.88 -57.27 80.86
C GLU A 508 74.64 -56.10 81.83
N GLN A 509 75.71 -55.41 82.27
CA GLN A 509 75.61 -54.22 83.12
C GLN A 509 74.85 -53.08 82.41
N LEU A 510 75.10 -52.92 81.12
CA LEU A 510 74.44 -51.92 80.31
C LEU A 510 72.95 -52.24 80.13
N ASN A 511 72.60 -53.52 79.92
CA ASN A 511 71.21 -53.97 79.89
C ASN A 511 70.50 -53.79 81.25
N GLU A 512 71.20 -53.94 82.38
CA GLU A 512 70.68 -53.71 83.72
C GLU A 512 70.43 -52.20 83.99
N TYR A 513 71.35 -51.33 83.58
CA TYR A 513 71.15 -49.87 83.61
C TYR A 513 70.01 -49.42 82.70
N ARG A 514 69.87 -50.03 81.52
CA ARG A 514 68.76 -49.77 80.59
C ARG A 514 67.42 -50.26 81.13
N ALA A 515 67.37 -51.45 81.73
CA ALA A 515 66.16 -51.98 82.37
C ALA A 515 65.72 -51.09 83.53
N SER A 516 66.69 -50.58 84.32
CA SER A 516 66.44 -49.59 85.36
C SER A 516 65.90 -48.29 84.76
N PHE A 517 66.54 -47.73 83.73
CA PHE A 517 66.10 -46.51 83.07
C PHE A 517 64.68 -46.63 82.46
N ASN A 518 64.39 -47.72 81.73
CA ASN A 518 63.09 -47.97 81.11
C ASN A 518 61.97 -48.25 82.13
N HIS A 519 62.30 -48.81 83.30
CA HIS A 519 61.33 -48.95 84.40
C HIS A 519 60.85 -47.58 84.90
N PHE A 520 61.75 -46.59 84.94
CA PHE A 520 61.43 -45.21 85.32
C PHE A 520 60.80 -44.40 84.17
N ASP A 521 61.03 -44.75 82.91
CA ASP A 521 60.49 -44.03 81.75
C ASP A 521 58.98 -44.30 81.49
N ARG A 522 58.41 -45.42 81.99
CA ARG A 522 56.95 -45.69 81.93
C ARG A 522 56.11 -44.77 82.81
N VAL A 523 56.73 -44.08 83.76
CA VAL A 523 56.09 -43.08 84.62
C VAL A 523 56.77 -41.76 84.31
N SER A 524 56.22 -41.01 83.34
CA SER A 524 56.78 -39.76 82.81
C SER A 524 57.16 -38.72 83.88
N ALA A 525 56.67 -38.88 85.11
CA ALA A 525 56.96 -38.06 86.28
C ALA A 525 58.30 -38.35 86.99
N LEU A 526 59.01 -39.44 86.72
CA LEU A 526 60.23 -39.82 87.46
C LEU A 526 61.56 -39.62 86.72
N ARG A 527 61.55 -39.04 85.51
CA ARG A 527 62.79 -38.69 84.76
C ARG A 527 63.77 -37.82 85.56
N ARG A 528 63.25 -36.88 86.36
CA ARG A 528 64.09 -36.01 87.22
C ARG A 528 64.62 -36.72 88.47
N ALA A 529 63.86 -37.67 89.04
CA ALA A 529 64.25 -38.35 90.27
C ALA A 529 65.41 -39.33 90.04
N PHE A 530 65.42 -40.04 88.91
CA PHE A 530 66.49 -40.97 88.58
C PHE A 530 67.81 -40.26 88.21
N GLN A 531 67.73 -39.08 87.57
CA GLN A 531 68.90 -38.26 87.26
C GLN A 531 69.58 -37.68 88.52
N ILE A 532 68.80 -37.37 89.56
CA ILE A 532 69.30 -36.96 90.88
C ILE A 532 69.95 -38.15 91.61
N LEU A 533 69.39 -39.36 91.49
CA LEU A 533 69.91 -40.56 92.16
C LEU A 533 71.22 -41.08 91.51
N LEU A 534 71.34 -41.04 90.18
CA LEU A 534 72.56 -41.41 89.46
C LEU A 534 73.73 -40.47 89.75
N LEU A 535 73.47 -39.16 89.93
CA LEU A 535 74.47 -38.19 90.37
C LEU A 535 74.95 -38.46 91.80
N SER A 536 74.09 -39.02 92.67
CA SER A 536 74.47 -39.39 94.04
C SER A 536 75.28 -40.70 94.15
N PHE A 537 75.13 -41.64 93.20
CA PHE A 537 75.89 -42.90 93.19
C PHE A 537 77.26 -42.80 92.49
N LEU A 538 77.46 -41.83 91.60
CA LEU A 538 78.74 -41.63 90.88
C LEU A 538 79.73 -40.68 91.58
N HIS A 539 79.36 -40.06 92.71
CA HIS A 539 80.26 -39.20 93.49
C HIS A 539 80.08 -39.35 95.02
N PRO A 540 80.83 -40.24 95.70
CA PRO A 540 81.02 -40.16 97.14
C PRO A 540 82.27 -39.33 97.43
N ARG A 541 82.20 -38.00 97.25
CA ARG A 541 83.06 -36.97 97.86
C ARG A 541 82.81 -35.61 97.21
N LEU A 542 82.17 -34.71 97.96
CA LEU A 542 82.63 -33.34 98.21
C LEU A 542 81.79 -32.78 99.36
N GLN A 543 82.33 -32.96 100.56
CA GLN A 543 82.05 -32.14 101.73
C GLN A 543 82.78 -30.80 101.57
N VAL A 544 82.20 -29.77 102.18
CA VAL A 544 82.75 -28.43 102.51
C VAL A 544 82.61 -27.36 101.42
N GLY A 545 81.80 -26.33 101.75
CA GLY A 545 81.65 -25.07 101.02
C GLY A 545 80.22 -24.57 101.06
#